data_AF-A0AAN7KDX0-F1
#
_entry.id   AF-A0AAN7KDX0-F1
#
_cell.length_a   1.000
_cell.length_b   1.000
_cell.length_c   1.000
_cell.angle_alpha   90.00
_cell.angle_beta   90.00
_cell.angle_gamma   90.00
#
_symmetry.space_group_name_H-M   'P 1'
#
loop_
_entity.id
_entity.type
_entity.pdbx_description
1 polymer ?
#
loop_
_entity_poly.entity_id
_entity_poly.type
_entity_poly.pdbx_seq_one_letter_code
_entity_poly.pdbx_strand_id
1 'polypeptide(L)' 'MRRSFHLQKSCCSACGFPSAERGNNWSLKAIRRKTTGTGRMRYLRNVPRRFKTGFREGTQAVPKKAGAGASS' A
#
# COMPACT_ATOMS: atom_id res chain seq x y z
N MET A 1 9.93 -7.48 -15.00
CA MET A 1 11.03 -8.13 -14.25
C MET A 1 12.18 -7.12 -14.10
N ARG A 2 12.46 -6.58 -12.91
CA ARG A 2 13.57 -5.59 -12.75
C ARG A 2 14.90 -6.33 -12.63
N ARG A 3 15.60 -6.51 -13.75
CA ARG A 3 17.00 -6.97 -13.80
C ARG A 3 17.93 -5.78 -13.57
N SER A 4 18.00 -5.30 -12.33
CA SER A 4 18.82 -4.13 -11.97
C SER A 4 19.90 -4.43 -10.94
N PHE A 5 20.07 -5.71 -10.59
CA PHE A 5 21.12 -6.16 -9.69
C PHE A 5 22.43 -6.33 -10.45
N HIS A 6 23.48 -5.65 -10.01
CA HIS A 6 24.81 -5.75 -10.61
C HIS A 6 25.62 -6.83 -9.88
N LEU A 7 25.95 -7.92 -10.57
CA LEU A 7 26.56 -9.12 -9.96
C LEU A 7 27.93 -8.84 -9.33
N GLN A 8 28.85 -8.21 -10.06
CA GLN A 8 30.21 -7.94 -9.55
C GLN A 8 30.24 -6.96 -8.36
N LYS A 9 29.27 -6.05 -8.31
CA LYS A 9 29.21 -4.99 -7.28
C LYS A 9 28.22 -5.33 -6.18
N SER A 10 27.58 -6.50 -6.27
CA SER A 10 26.56 -7.00 -5.35
C SER A 10 25.54 -5.94 -4.92
N CYS A 11 25.11 -5.08 -5.85
CA CYS A 11 24.29 -3.92 -5.54
C CYS A 11 23.22 -3.66 -6.61
N CYS A 12 22.01 -3.30 -6.16
CA CYS A 12 20.90 -2.99 -7.05
C CYS A 12 20.85 -1.51 -7.44
N SER A 13 20.92 -1.22 -8.74
CA SER A 13 20.78 0.12 -9.32
C SER A 13 19.33 0.65 -9.32
N ALA A 14 18.34 -0.16 -8.93
CA ALA A 14 16.93 0.27 -8.82
C ALA A 14 16.41 0.45 -7.38
N CYS A 15 16.83 -0.34 -6.40
CA CYS A 15 16.35 -0.20 -5.01
C CYS A 15 17.47 -0.01 -3.98
N GLY A 16 18.74 -0.21 -4.36
CA GLY A 16 19.87 -0.04 -3.44
C GLY A 16 20.18 -1.22 -2.54
N PHE A 17 19.41 -2.31 -2.61
CA PHE A 17 19.73 -3.56 -1.94
C PHE A 17 21.21 -3.94 -2.18
N PRO A 18 22.01 -4.22 -1.13
CA PRO A 18 21.63 -4.50 0.26
C PRO A 18 21.53 -3.28 1.21
N SER A 19 21.74 -2.05 0.74
CA SER A 19 21.58 -0.84 1.57
C SER A 19 20.16 -0.71 2.12
N ALA A 20 20.04 -0.23 3.36
CA ALA A 20 18.76 0.07 4.01
C ALA A 20 18.02 1.22 3.33
N GLU A 21 18.75 2.22 2.86
CA GLU A 21 18.18 3.37 2.17
C GLU A 21 18.84 3.63 0.83
N ARG A 22 18.01 3.99 -0.14
CA ARG A 22 18.49 4.55 -1.40
C ARG A 22 17.43 5.43 -2.05
N GLY A 23 17.31 6.64 -1.51
CA GLY A 23 16.56 7.74 -2.11
C GLY A 23 17.50 8.89 -2.44
N ASN A 24 17.59 9.29 -3.72
CA ASN A 24 18.22 10.54 -4.11
C ASN A 24 17.11 11.46 -4.62
N ASN A 25 17.08 12.72 -4.18
CA ASN A 25 15.98 13.65 -4.48
C ASN A 25 16.01 14.21 -5.91
N TRP A 26 17.03 13.87 -6.69
CA TRP A 26 17.24 14.40 -8.04
C TRP A 26 16.28 13.85 -9.09
N SER A 27 15.69 12.67 -8.88
CA SER A 27 14.77 12.04 -9.85
C SER A 27 13.35 11.93 -9.33
N LEU A 28 12.61 13.04 -9.37
CA LEU A 28 11.21 13.12 -8.92
C LEU A 28 10.29 12.09 -9.60
N LYS A 29 10.48 11.83 -10.90
CA LYS A 29 9.70 10.82 -11.64
C LYS A 29 9.98 9.39 -11.14
N ALA A 30 11.24 9.08 -10.81
CA ALA A 30 11.59 7.78 -10.25
C ALA A 30 11.02 7.61 -8.83
N ILE A 31 11.05 8.67 -8.02
CA ILE A 31 10.42 8.71 -6.70
C ILE A 31 8.91 8.46 -6.83
N ARG A 32 8.20 9.21 -7.68
CA ARG A 32 6.74 9.04 -7.88
C ARG A 32 6.33 7.63 -8.33
N ARG A 33 7.18 6.93 -9.07
CA ARG A 33 6.91 5.54 -9.53
C ARG A 33 7.10 4.48 -8.43
N LYS A 34 7.76 4.82 -7.32
CA LYS A 34 8.13 3.87 -6.25
C LYS A 34 7.61 4.26 -4.88
N THR A 35 7.20 5.51 -4.70
CA THR A 35 6.65 6.01 -3.44
C THR A 35 5.40 5.23 -3.01
N THR A 36 5.13 5.28 -1.71
CA THR A 36 3.91 4.74 -1.10
C THR A 36 2.67 5.25 -1.86
N GLY A 37 1.68 4.39 -2.08
CA GLY A 37 0.50 4.74 -2.90
C GLY A 37 0.47 4.08 -4.28
N THR A 38 1.62 3.71 -4.85
CA THR A 38 1.68 3.15 -6.22
C THR A 38 1.38 1.66 -6.32
N GLY A 39 1.48 0.93 -5.19
CA GLY A 39 1.28 -0.52 -5.13
C GLY A 39 -0.09 -0.94 -4.59
N ARG A 40 -0.25 -2.24 -4.30
CA ARG A 40 -1.52 -2.80 -3.81
C ARG A 40 -1.96 -2.29 -2.44
N MET A 41 -1.03 -1.75 -1.64
CA MET A 41 -1.29 -1.21 -0.29
C MET A 41 -2.22 -2.09 0.56
N ARG A 42 -2.04 -3.43 0.57
CA ARG A 42 -3.02 -4.37 1.15
C ARG A 42 -3.37 -4.05 2.60
N TYR A 43 -2.38 -3.66 3.39
CA TYR A 43 -2.57 -3.22 4.77
C TYR A 43 -3.16 -1.80 4.83
N LEU A 44 -2.42 -0.81 4.32
CA LEU A 44 -2.77 0.61 4.41
C LEU A 44 -4.13 0.95 3.78
N ARG A 45 -4.63 0.20 2.80
CA ARG A 45 -5.96 0.41 2.21
C ARG A 45 -7.08 0.20 3.22
N ASN A 46 -6.91 -0.74 4.15
CA ASN A 46 -7.90 -1.07 5.16
C ASN A 46 -7.78 -0.19 6.41
N VAL A 47 -6.60 0.38 6.66
CA VAL A 47 -6.32 1.18 7.88
C VAL A 47 -7.24 2.40 7.99
N PRO A 48 -7.42 3.27 6.97
CA PRO A 48 -8.35 4.40 7.05
C PRO A 48 -9.79 3.99 7.31
N ARG A 49 -10.22 2.83 6.77
CA ARG A 49 -11.56 2.30 7.02
C ARG A 49 -11.71 1.88 8.49
N ARG A 50 -10.73 1.18 9.04
CA ARG A 50 -10.70 0.79 10.45
C ARG A 50 -10.59 2.00 11.38
N PHE A 51 -9.80 3.00 11.00
CA PHE A 51 -9.63 4.25 11.73
C PHE A 51 -10.96 4.98 11.91
N LYS A 52 -11.76 5.10 10.84
CA LYS A 52 -13.12 5.69 10.91
C LYS A 52 -14.06 4.94 11.85
N THR A 53 -13.85 3.64 12.05
CA THR A 53 -14.62 2.81 12.96
C THR A 53 -13.95 2.63 14.33
N GLY A 54 -12.88 3.38 14.64
CA GLY A 54 -12.17 3.30 15.91
C GLY A 54 -11.43 1.97 16.17
N PHE A 55 -10.96 1.31 15.10
CA PHE A 55 -10.27 0.01 15.17
C PHE A 55 -11.04 -1.08 15.93
N ARG A 56 -12.38 -1.08 15.84
CA ARG A 56 -13.21 -2.14 16.45
C ARG A 56 -12.82 -3.52 15.92
N GLU A 57 -12.62 -4.46 16.83
CA GLU A 57 -12.30 -5.86 16.57
C GLU A 57 -13.36 -6.79 17.20
N GLY A 58 -13.50 -8.02 16.71
CA GLY A 58 -14.37 -9.04 17.31
C GLY A 58 -15.88 -8.86 17.12
N THR A 59 -16.35 -7.79 16.46
CA THR A 59 -17.79 -7.57 16.22
C THR A 59 -18.25 -8.25 14.93
N GLN A 60 -19.28 -9.10 15.00
CA GLN A 60 -19.99 -9.54 13.80
C GLN A 60 -20.98 -8.46 13.36
N ALA A 61 -21.02 -8.18 12.06
CA ALA A 61 -22.00 -7.26 11.51
C ALA A 61 -23.40 -7.89 11.65
N VAL A 62 -24.31 -7.18 12.32
CA VAL A 62 -25.71 -7.60 12.40
C VAL A 62 -26.25 -7.73 10.98
N PRO A 63 -26.93 -8.85 10.62
CA PRO A 63 -27.49 -9.01 9.28
C PRO A 63 -28.41 -7.83 8.96
N LYS A 64 -28.18 -7.18 7.82
CA LYS A 64 -29.06 -6.11 7.34
C LYS A 64 -30.44 -6.70 7.09
N LYS A 65 -31.45 -6.31 7.87
CA LYS A 65 -32.85 -6.53 7.47
C LYS A 65 -33.06 -5.76 6.16
N ALA A 66 -33.51 -6.45 5.10
CA ALA A 66 -33.94 -5.78 3.89
C ALA A 66 -35.05 -4.80 4.29
N GLY A 67 -34.82 -3.51 4.08
CA GLY A 67 -35.88 -2.52 4.26
C GLY A 67 -37.01 -2.90 3.32
N ALA A 68 -38.22 -3.05 3.85
CA ALA A 68 -39.41 -3.14 3.02
C ALA A 68 -39.37 -1.94 2.06
N GLY A 69 -39.47 -2.22 0.76
CA GLY A 69 -39.53 -1.18 -0.25
C GLY A 69 -40.62 -0.19 0.15
N ALA A 70 -40.31 1.11 0.07
CA ALA A 70 -41.32 2.15 0.21
C ALA A 70 -42.40 1.89 -0.84
N SER A 71 -43.58 1.48 -0.38
CA SER A 71 -44.80 1.49 -1.16
C SER A 71 -45.38 2.90 -1.13
N SER A 72 -45.90 3.31 -2.30
CA SER A 72 -46.45 4.61 -2.73
C SER A 72 -45.44 5.72 -3.05
#